data_AF-A0A916QVM2-F1
#
_entry.id   AF-A0A916QVM2-F1
#
_cell.length_a   1.000
_cell.length_b   1.000
_cell.length_c   1.000
_cell.angle_alpha   90.00
_cell.angle_beta   90.00
_cell.angle_gamma   90.00
#
_symmetry.space_group_name_H-M   'P 1'
#
loop_
_entity.id
_entity.type
_entity.pdbx_description
1 polymer ?
#
loop_
_entity_poly.entity_id
_entity_poly.type
_entity_poly.pdbx_seq_one_letter_code
_entity_poly.pdbx_strand_id
1 'polypeptide(L)'
;MLKTSIPSLREQQHPLVRQLADTIEEVWQRYLDLQPYYLPAELGYVEGRLEGEKLTIENKCYQTPQFRKLHLELAKVGQSLDILHCVMFPRTSYALPIFGTDLVGGREQISAAVVDLSPLNQDRKLPQVYNYQLKSLPIKEFSSPRQLPEWGEIFSEFCLFIRPNDLNEEQKFLDIVESYLEIHCQQAIAQTPVTPEQQLEILKAQRHYSSQQRQNDKTRRVLEKAFGPEWTDYYLTTVLFDSPD
;
A
#
# COMPACT_ATOMS: atom_id res chain seq x y z
N MET A 1 25.58 23.02 8.58
CA MET A 1 24.56 23.39 7.57
C MET A 1 23.22 22.94 8.11
N LEU A 2 22.31 23.87 8.39
CA LEU A 2 20.95 23.56 8.82
C LEU A 2 20.21 22.92 7.64
N LYS A 3 20.01 21.59 7.67
CA LYS A 3 19.02 20.95 6.79
C LYS A 3 17.66 21.51 7.23
N THR A 4 17.13 22.49 6.51
CA THR A 4 15.72 22.86 6.61
C THR A 4 14.92 21.61 6.29
N SER A 5 14.35 20.94 7.31
CA SER A 5 13.49 19.78 7.07
C SER A 5 12.22 20.29 6.43
N ILE A 6 12.00 19.94 5.17
CA ILE A 6 10.74 20.20 4.48
C ILE A 6 9.67 19.41 5.24
N PRO A 7 8.56 20.03 5.67
CA PRO A 7 7.45 19.31 6.29
C PRO A 7 6.94 18.20 5.36
N SER A 8 6.62 17.03 5.91
CA SER A 8 6.09 15.91 5.12
C SER A 8 4.81 16.32 4.39
N LEU A 9 4.60 15.75 3.21
CA LEU A 9 3.44 16.02 2.37
C LEU A 9 2.11 15.78 3.10
N ARG A 10 2.08 14.84 4.06
CA ARG A 10 0.90 14.52 4.87
C ARG A 10 0.30 15.71 5.61
N GLU A 11 1.11 16.71 5.97
CA GLU A 11 0.63 17.92 6.65
C GLU A 11 -0.25 18.79 5.74
N GLN A 12 -0.24 18.53 4.43
CA GLN A 12 -0.97 19.26 3.41
C GLN A 12 -2.08 18.42 2.74
N GLN A 13 -2.26 17.17 3.18
CA GLN A 13 -3.23 16.23 2.63
C GLN A 13 -4.47 16.11 3.52
N HIS A 14 -5.48 15.41 3.03
CA HIS A 14 -6.69 15.04 3.77
C HIS A 14 -6.36 14.45 5.16
N PRO A 15 -7.13 14.78 6.23
CA PRO A 15 -6.88 14.27 7.59
C PRO A 15 -6.74 12.75 7.67
N LEU A 16 -7.62 11.98 7.01
CA LEU A 16 -7.52 10.52 6.96
C LEU A 16 -6.21 10.03 6.33
N VAL A 17 -5.71 10.69 5.28
CA VAL A 17 -4.43 10.33 4.64
C VAL A 17 -3.28 10.51 5.63
N ARG A 18 -3.28 11.63 6.35
CA ARG A 18 -2.29 11.89 7.40
C ARG A 18 -2.36 10.84 8.51
N GLN A 19 -3.53 10.65 9.09
CA GLN A 19 -3.72 9.71 10.20
C GLN A 19 -3.31 8.29 9.81
N LEU A 20 -3.66 7.85 8.59
CA LEU A 20 -3.26 6.54 8.10
C LEU A 20 -1.75 6.44 7.88
N ALA A 21 -1.11 7.46 7.31
CA ALA A 21 0.35 7.48 7.15
C ALA A 21 1.08 7.41 8.49
N ASP A 22 0.60 8.15 9.49
CA ASP A 22 1.13 8.13 10.85
C ASP A 22 0.94 6.74 11.49
N THR A 23 -0.27 6.18 11.39
CA THR A 23 -0.62 4.84 11.93
C THR A 23 0.25 3.74 11.30
N ILE A 24 0.46 3.77 9.98
CA ILE A 24 1.32 2.80 9.28
C ILE A 24 2.74 2.83 9.84
N GLU A 25 3.35 4.01 9.92
CA GLU A 25 4.73 4.14 10.41
C GLU A 25 4.83 3.79 11.91
N GLU A 26 3.83 4.16 12.73
CA GLU A 26 3.79 3.80 14.15
C GLU A 26 3.71 2.30 14.38
N VAL A 27 2.84 1.59 13.65
CA VAL A 27 2.72 0.13 13.75
C VAL A 27 4.00 -0.54 13.28
N TRP A 28 4.58 -0.10 12.16
CA TRP A 28 5.88 -0.62 11.71
C TRP A 28 6.99 -0.42 12.75
N GLN A 29 7.09 0.75 13.35
CA GLN A 29 8.09 1.03 14.40
C GLN A 29 7.84 0.22 15.67
N ARG A 30 6.57 -0.04 16.01
CA ARG A 30 6.19 -0.80 17.22
C ARG A 30 6.57 -2.27 17.11
N TYR A 31 6.38 -2.89 15.95
CA TYR A 31 6.48 -4.33 15.79
C TYR A 31 7.73 -4.82 15.03
N LEU A 32 8.30 -4.01 14.14
CA LEU A 32 9.31 -4.46 13.19
C LEU A 32 10.68 -3.81 13.44
N ASP A 33 11.76 -4.58 13.15
CA ASP A 33 13.13 -4.05 13.10
C ASP A 33 13.38 -3.42 11.73
N LEU A 34 13.14 -2.11 11.64
CA LEU A 34 13.19 -1.36 10.39
C LEU A 34 14.62 -1.00 9.99
N GLN A 35 14.97 -1.35 8.76
CA GLN A 35 16.16 -0.85 8.08
C GLN A 35 15.74 0.00 6.87
N PRO A 36 16.49 1.05 6.52
CA PRO A 36 16.17 1.85 5.33
C PRO A 36 16.24 0.98 4.06
N TYR A 37 15.32 1.22 3.14
CA TYR A 37 15.40 0.72 1.77
C TYR A 37 15.61 1.93 0.85
N TYR A 38 16.76 1.99 0.20
CA TYR A 38 17.14 3.13 -0.61
C TYR A 38 16.61 2.98 -2.03
N LEU A 39 15.61 3.79 -2.39
CA LEU A 39 15.26 4.06 -3.77
C LEU A 39 16.36 4.90 -4.44
N PRO A 40 16.42 4.94 -5.79
CA PRO A 40 17.19 5.97 -6.51
C PRO A 40 16.87 7.36 -5.93
N ALA A 41 17.91 8.19 -5.75
CA ALA A 41 17.81 9.43 -4.97
C ALA A 41 16.75 10.40 -5.53
N GLU A 42 16.58 10.39 -6.84
CA GLU A 42 15.60 11.16 -7.60
C GLU A 42 14.14 10.69 -7.41
N LEU A 43 13.92 9.53 -6.79
CA LEU A 43 12.58 8.95 -6.57
C LEU A 43 12.11 9.07 -5.12
N GLY A 44 12.97 9.50 -4.18
CA GLY A 44 12.55 9.74 -2.79
C GLY A 44 11.57 10.92 -2.67
N TYR A 45 11.75 11.95 -3.49
CA TYR A 45 10.86 13.10 -3.59
C TYR A 45 10.80 13.56 -5.05
N VAL A 46 9.61 13.49 -5.65
CA VAL A 46 9.39 13.78 -7.07
C VAL A 46 8.45 14.97 -7.20
N GLU A 47 8.79 15.92 -8.08
CA GLU A 47 7.89 17.00 -8.46
C GLU A 47 7.62 16.97 -9.96
N GLY A 48 6.37 17.23 -10.33
CA GLY A 48 5.90 17.32 -11.71
C GLY A 48 4.78 18.34 -11.86
N ARG A 49 4.12 18.34 -13.02
CA ARG A 49 2.92 19.15 -13.26
C ARG A 49 1.85 18.33 -13.94
N LEU A 50 0.62 18.50 -13.49
CA LEU A 50 -0.56 17.90 -14.11
C LEU A 50 -1.61 18.98 -14.34
N GLU A 51 -1.96 19.24 -15.61
CA GLU A 51 -2.98 20.23 -15.99
C GLU A 51 -2.73 21.63 -15.38
N GLY A 52 -1.45 22.01 -15.24
CA GLY A 52 -1.01 23.29 -14.68
C GLY A 52 -0.77 23.27 -13.16
N GLU A 53 -1.34 22.30 -12.45
CA GLU A 53 -1.18 22.10 -11.01
C GLU A 53 0.15 21.41 -10.67
N LYS A 54 0.71 21.74 -9.51
CA LYS A 54 1.92 21.07 -9.00
C LYS A 54 1.56 19.65 -8.56
N LEU A 55 2.29 18.67 -9.08
CA LEU A 55 2.27 17.28 -8.59
C LEU A 55 3.49 17.05 -7.71
N THR A 56 3.29 16.50 -6.51
CA THR A 56 4.36 16.14 -5.57
C THR A 56 4.17 14.70 -5.13
N ILE A 57 5.24 13.90 -5.10
CA ILE A 57 5.27 12.54 -4.57
C ILE A 57 6.38 12.45 -3.53
N GLU A 58 6.07 11.95 -2.34
CA GLU A 58 7.00 11.63 -1.27
C GLU A 58 7.00 10.12 -1.06
N ASN A 59 8.17 9.49 -1.22
CA ASN A 59 8.35 8.06 -1.01
C ASN A 59 9.19 7.79 0.23
N LYS A 60 8.68 6.90 1.09
CA LYS A 60 9.44 6.30 2.19
C LYS A 60 9.45 4.79 2.02
N CYS A 61 10.66 4.22 2.04
CA CYS A 61 10.83 2.78 1.97
C CYS A 61 11.70 2.25 3.11
N TYR A 62 11.25 1.15 3.68
CA TYR A 62 11.98 0.37 4.67
C TYR A 62 12.05 -1.10 4.24
N GLN A 63 12.84 -1.89 4.96
CA GLN A 63 12.91 -3.34 4.82
C GLN A 63 13.18 -3.97 6.18
N THR A 64 12.91 -5.26 6.30
CA THR A 64 13.13 -6.04 7.52
C THR A 64 13.66 -7.44 7.15
N PRO A 65 13.97 -8.31 8.12
CA PRO A 65 14.25 -9.71 7.83
C PRO A 65 13.09 -10.42 7.12
N GLN A 66 11.83 -10.05 7.39
CA GLN A 66 10.63 -10.68 6.82
C GLN A 66 10.11 -9.97 5.57
N PHE A 67 10.30 -8.66 5.45
CA PHE A 67 9.80 -7.84 4.36
C PHE A 67 10.94 -7.34 3.48
N ARG A 68 10.89 -7.63 2.18
CA ARG A 68 11.89 -7.11 1.22
C ARG A 68 11.73 -5.61 1.05
N LYS A 69 10.49 -5.11 1.15
CA LYS A 69 10.15 -3.71 0.94
C LYS A 69 8.83 -3.36 1.64
N LEU A 70 8.88 -2.33 2.47
CA LEU A 70 7.76 -1.64 3.09
C LEU A 70 7.72 -0.26 2.45
N HIS A 71 6.76 -0.01 1.57
CA HIS A 71 6.71 1.24 0.80
C HIS A 71 5.47 2.03 1.19
N LEU A 72 5.67 3.27 1.65
CA LEU A 72 4.64 4.28 1.85
C LEU A 72 4.91 5.42 0.87
N GLU A 73 3.95 5.67 0.00
CA GLU A 73 3.93 6.76 -0.96
C GLU A 73 2.80 7.73 -0.61
N LEU A 74 3.12 9.02 -0.58
CA LEU A 74 2.16 10.10 -0.48
C LEU A 74 2.25 10.93 -1.76
N ALA A 75 1.15 11.15 -2.45
CA ALA A 75 1.12 12.03 -3.61
C ALA A 75 0.02 13.09 -3.51
N LYS A 76 0.29 14.26 -4.08
CA LYS A 76 -0.63 15.40 -4.09
C LYS A 76 -0.57 16.11 -5.43
N VAL A 77 -1.72 16.43 -6.00
CA VAL A 77 -1.86 17.29 -7.19
C VAL A 77 -2.68 18.51 -6.82
N GLY A 78 -2.02 19.68 -6.76
CA GLY A 78 -2.67 20.94 -6.41
C GLY A 78 -3.52 20.81 -5.14
N GLN A 79 -4.80 21.18 -5.23
CA GLN A 79 -5.81 20.91 -4.18
C GLN A 79 -6.80 19.80 -4.57
N SER A 80 -6.66 19.23 -5.77
CA SER A 80 -7.67 18.37 -6.39
C SER A 80 -7.50 16.89 -6.05
N LEU A 81 -6.28 16.45 -5.76
CA LEU A 81 -5.99 15.04 -5.56
C LEU A 81 -4.97 14.82 -4.44
N ASP A 82 -5.34 13.98 -3.48
CA ASP A 82 -4.49 13.41 -2.45
C ASP A 82 -4.52 11.88 -2.60
N ILE A 83 -3.34 11.27 -2.54
CA ILE A 83 -3.14 9.83 -2.63
C ILE A 83 -2.26 9.38 -1.47
N LEU A 84 -2.64 8.27 -0.86
CA LEU A 84 -1.77 7.42 -0.06
C LEU A 84 -1.74 6.06 -0.73
N HIS A 85 -0.55 5.54 -0.94
CA HIS A 85 -0.33 4.17 -1.39
C HIS A 85 0.64 3.50 -0.43
N CYS A 86 0.31 2.30 0.04
CA CYS A 86 1.19 1.53 0.89
C CYS A 86 1.15 0.05 0.55
N VAL A 87 2.33 -0.56 0.40
CA VAL A 87 2.47 -2.00 0.14
C VAL A 87 3.60 -2.57 0.99
N MET A 88 3.37 -3.76 1.56
CA MET A 88 4.38 -4.56 2.25
C MET A 88 4.66 -5.81 1.43
N PHE A 89 5.80 -5.86 0.75
CA PHE A 89 6.27 -7.03 0.02
C PHE A 89 7.08 -7.94 0.94
N PRO A 90 6.58 -9.14 1.28
CA PRO A 90 7.36 -10.08 2.08
C PRO A 90 8.54 -10.63 1.27
N ARG A 91 9.61 -11.06 1.95
CA ARG A 91 10.64 -11.89 1.31
C ARG A 91 10.03 -13.24 0.96
N THR A 92 10.44 -13.81 -0.16
CA THR A 92 9.87 -15.07 -0.68
C THR A 92 10.11 -16.27 0.24
N SER A 93 11.05 -16.16 1.18
CA SER A 93 11.31 -17.16 2.22
C SER A 93 10.22 -17.24 3.29
N TYR A 94 9.25 -16.33 3.33
CA TYR A 94 8.18 -16.31 4.33
C TYR A 94 6.81 -16.38 3.64
N ALA A 95 5.92 -17.27 4.09
CA ALA A 95 4.56 -17.42 3.59
C ALA A 95 3.61 -16.34 4.11
N LEU A 96 4.02 -15.07 4.00
CA LEU A 96 3.21 -13.92 4.38
C LEU A 96 2.40 -13.44 3.16
N PRO A 97 1.15 -12.97 3.34
CA PRO A 97 0.42 -12.28 2.29
C PRO A 97 1.06 -10.92 1.97
N ILE A 98 0.61 -10.26 0.89
CA ILE A 98 0.96 -8.86 0.61
C ILE A 98 -0.06 -7.97 1.30
N PHE A 99 0.38 -7.12 2.22
CA PHE A 99 -0.47 -6.02 2.69
C PHE A 99 -0.49 -4.92 1.64
N GLY A 100 -1.67 -4.40 1.33
CA GLY A 100 -1.86 -3.24 0.46
C GLY A 100 -2.97 -2.33 1.00
N THR A 101 -2.74 -1.02 0.99
CA THR A 101 -3.80 -0.04 1.21
C THR A 101 -3.62 1.19 0.31
N ASP A 102 -4.74 1.70 -0.20
CA ASP A 102 -4.79 2.88 -1.05
C ASP A 102 -5.89 3.82 -0.57
N LEU A 103 -5.58 5.11 -0.46
CA LEU A 103 -6.56 6.19 -0.33
C LEU A 103 -6.45 7.09 -1.56
N VAL A 104 -7.59 7.44 -2.13
CA VAL A 104 -7.68 8.44 -3.21
C VAL A 104 -8.81 9.40 -2.89
N GLY A 105 -8.50 10.69 -2.80
CA GLY A 105 -9.49 11.72 -2.50
C GLY A 105 -9.01 13.11 -2.91
N GLY A 106 -9.75 14.12 -2.49
CA GLY A 106 -9.29 15.51 -2.48
C GLY A 106 -9.35 16.05 -1.05
N ARG A 107 -9.10 17.36 -0.89
CA ARG A 107 -9.06 18.01 0.44
C ARG A 107 -10.35 17.83 1.26
N GLU A 108 -11.49 17.70 0.61
CA GLU A 108 -12.81 17.64 1.26
C GLU A 108 -13.38 16.23 1.41
N GLN A 109 -12.96 15.28 0.57
CA GLN A 109 -13.60 13.97 0.53
C GLN A 109 -12.67 12.88 0.00
N ILE A 110 -12.71 11.72 0.66
CA ILE A 110 -12.14 10.47 0.16
C ILE A 110 -13.10 9.80 -0.82
N SER A 111 -12.63 9.55 -2.04
CA SER A 111 -13.40 8.94 -3.13
C SER A 111 -13.22 7.42 -3.21
N ALA A 112 -12.11 6.92 -2.68
CA ALA A 112 -11.74 5.51 -2.67
C ALA A 112 -10.87 5.22 -1.45
N ALA A 113 -11.20 4.14 -0.75
CA ALA A 113 -10.36 3.57 0.29
C ALA A 113 -10.32 2.04 0.12
N VAL A 114 -9.12 1.49 0.03
CA VAL A 114 -8.86 0.06 -0.18
C VAL A 114 -7.92 -0.45 0.90
N VAL A 115 -8.19 -1.62 1.46
CA VAL A 115 -7.21 -2.38 2.24
C VAL A 115 -7.38 -3.87 2.04
N ASP A 116 -6.27 -4.59 1.93
CA ASP A 116 -6.26 -6.04 1.84
C ASP A 116 -4.97 -6.68 2.40
N LEU A 117 -5.09 -7.96 2.72
CA LEU A 117 -3.97 -8.89 2.84
C LEU A 117 -4.11 -9.92 1.71
N SER A 118 -3.44 -9.69 0.58
CA SER A 118 -3.59 -10.49 -0.63
C SER A 118 -2.82 -11.80 -0.54
N PRO A 119 -3.43 -12.95 -0.86
CA PRO A 119 -2.83 -14.28 -0.70
C PRO A 119 -1.72 -14.55 -1.74
N LEU A 120 -0.71 -15.32 -1.34
CA LEU A 120 0.43 -15.71 -2.18
C LEU A 120 0.51 -17.22 -2.43
N ASN A 121 -0.64 -17.86 -2.67
CA ASN A 121 -0.71 -19.28 -3.05
C ASN A 121 -1.70 -19.50 -4.19
N GLN A 122 -1.60 -20.68 -4.82
CA GLN A 122 -2.42 -21.05 -5.98
C GLN A 122 -3.92 -21.07 -5.66
N ASP A 123 -4.28 -21.44 -4.43
CA ASP A 123 -5.67 -21.52 -3.97
C ASP A 123 -6.29 -20.14 -3.68
N ARG A 124 -5.51 -19.06 -3.78
CA ARG A 124 -5.92 -17.68 -3.47
C ARG A 124 -6.59 -17.56 -2.10
N LYS A 125 -6.03 -18.25 -1.09
CA LYS A 125 -6.54 -18.24 0.28
C LYS A 125 -5.50 -17.75 1.26
N LEU A 126 -5.92 -16.97 2.24
CA LEU A 126 -5.04 -16.59 3.34
C LEU A 126 -4.72 -17.81 4.23
N PRO A 127 -3.51 -17.88 4.83
CA PRO A 127 -3.22 -18.89 5.84
C PRO A 127 -4.27 -18.91 6.95
N GLN A 128 -4.53 -20.08 7.53
CA GLN A 128 -5.64 -20.28 8.47
C GLN A 128 -5.62 -19.29 9.65
N VAL A 129 -4.43 -18.95 10.15
CA VAL A 129 -4.26 -17.99 11.25
C VAL A 129 -4.75 -16.58 10.88
N TYR A 130 -4.41 -16.08 9.70
CA TYR A 130 -4.94 -14.81 9.19
C TYR A 130 -6.45 -14.87 9.02
N ASN A 131 -6.94 -15.97 8.44
CA ASN A 131 -8.36 -16.22 8.24
C ASN A 131 -9.17 -16.13 9.55
N TYR A 132 -8.67 -16.75 10.62
CA TYR A 132 -9.29 -16.70 11.94
C TYR A 132 -9.26 -15.29 12.54
N GLN A 133 -8.10 -14.63 12.53
CA GLN A 133 -7.95 -13.30 13.12
C GLN A 133 -8.80 -12.25 12.36
N LEU A 134 -8.79 -12.26 11.03
CA LEU A 134 -9.55 -11.33 10.21
C LEU A 134 -11.08 -11.53 10.29
N LYS A 135 -11.55 -12.76 10.55
CA LYS A 135 -12.97 -13.06 10.82
C LYS A 135 -13.41 -12.61 12.21
N SER A 136 -12.48 -12.50 13.15
CA SER A 136 -12.78 -12.03 14.52
C SER A 136 -12.85 -10.50 14.64
N LEU A 137 -12.45 -9.76 13.59
CA LEU A 137 -12.57 -8.31 13.56
C LEU A 137 -14.04 -7.87 13.54
N PRO A 138 -14.37 -6.69 14.10
CA PRO A 138 -15.72 -6.14 14.08
C PRO A 138 -16.34 -6.06 12.67
N ILE A 139 -17.66 -5.98 12.62
CA ILE A 139 -18.45 -5.97 11.38
C ILE A 139 -17.99 -4.85 10.44
N LYS A 140 -17.56 -5.24 9.24
CA LYS A 140 -17.03 -4.36 8.18
C LYS A 140 -18.14 -3.79 7.28
N GLU A 141 -19.25 -3.38 7.88
CA GLU A 141 -20.35 -2.74 7.16
C GLU A 141 -20.04 -1.27 6.86
N PHE A 142 -20.14 -0.90 5.60
CA PHE A 142 -20.00 0.46 5.09
C PHE A 142 -21.18 0.76 4.17
N SER A 143 -21.62 2.01 4.16
CA SER A 143 -22.78 2.45 3.39
C SER A 143 -22.52 2.56 1.88
N SER A 144 -21.25 2.60 1.45
CA SER A 144 -20.86 2.68 0.04
C SER A 144 -19.71 1.74 -0.33
N PRO A 145 -19.96 0.42 -0.36
CA PRO A 145 -19.01 -0.54 -0.90
C PRO A 145 -18.83 -0.35 -2.40
N ARG A 146 -17.63 -0.65 -2.90
CA ARG A 146 -17.25 -0.55 -4.30
C ARG A 146 -16.91 -1.93 -4.85
N GLN A 147 -17.26 -2.15 -6.11
CA GLN A 147 -16.85 -3.37 -6.82
C GLN A 147 -15.37 -3.28 -7.20
N LEU A 148 -14.66 -4.38 -6.97
CA LEU A 148 -13.29 -4.54 -7.44
C LEU A 148 -13.28 -4.59 -8.99
N PRO A 149 -12.25 -4.03 -9.63
CA PRO A 149 -12.05 -4.20 -11.08
C PRO A 149 -11.71 -5.66 -11.40
N GLU A 150 -11.78 -6.04 -12.68
CA GLU A 150 -11.51 -7.42 -13.13
C GLU A 150 -10.11 -7.93 -12.74
N TRP A 151 -9.09 -7.06 -12.78
CA TRP A 151 -7.74 -7.42 -12.34
C TRP A 151 -7.63 -7.63 -10.82
N GLY A 152 -8.63 -7.19 -10.06
CA GLY A 152 -8.72 -7.30 -8.60
C GLY A 152 -8.96 -8.72 -8.08
N GLU A 153 -8.93 -9.73 -8.94
CA GLU A 153 -8.96 -11.15 -8.55
C GLU A 153 -7.78 -11.59 -7.65
N ILE A 154 -6.76 -10.74 -7.53
CA ILE A 154 -5.61 -10.93 -6.64
C ILE A 154 -5.93 -10.66 -5.17
N PHE A 155 -7.00 -9.92 -4.90
CA PHE A 155 -7.37 -9.53 -3.55
C PHE A 155 -8.07 -10.68 -2.80
N SER A 156 -7.94 -10.70 -1.48
CA SER A 156 -8.55 -11.73 -0.63
C SER A 156 -10.07 -11.51 -0.45
N GLU A 157 -10.75 -12.51 0.09
CA GLU A 157 -12.15 -12.38 0.54
C GLU A 157 -12.36 -11.32 1.63
N PHE A 158 -11.27 -10.85 2.26
CA PHE A 158 -11.26 -9.81 3.28
C PHE A 158 -10.92 -8.42 2.72
N CYS A 159 -10.76 -8.28 1.41
CA CYS A 159 -10.53 -7.00 0.79
C CYS A 159 -11.71 -6.05 1.05
N LEU A 160 -11.38 -4.88 1.58
CA LEU A 160 -12.35 -3.82 1.80
C LEU A 160 -12.11 -2.74 0.75
N PHE A 161 -13.10 -2.51 -0.11
CA PHE A 161 -13.08 -1.42 -1.09
C PHE A 161 -14.33 -0.57 -0.95
N ILE A 162 -14.17 0.68 -0.53
CA ILE A 162 -15.29 1.56 -0.17
C ILE A 162 -15.08 2.99 -0.67
N ARG A 163 -16.15 3.78 -0.58
CA ARG A 163 -16.09 5.24 -0.46
C ARG A 163 -16.64 5.60 0.93
N PRO A 164 -15.80 6.07 1.87
CA PRO A 164 -16.30 6.58 3.15
C PRO A 164 -17.21 7.80 2.92
N ASN A 165 -18.37 7.83 3.58
CA ASN A 165 -19.35 8.92 3.42
C ASN A 165 -19.31 9.95 4.56
N ASP A 166 -18.75 9.59 5.71
CA ASP A 166 -18.63 10.47 6.87
C ASP A 166 -17.38 10.13 7.71
N LEU A 167 -17.10 10.98 8.70
CA LEU A 167 -15.94 10.83 9.59
C LEU A 167 -15.97 9.52 10.40
N ASN A 168 -17.16 8.97 10.68
CA ASN A 168 -17.27 7.72 11.41
C ASN A 168 -16.86 6.53 10.54
N GLU A 169 -17.23 6.53 9.26
CA GLU A 169 -16.72 5.56 8.29
C GLU A 169 -15.22 5.73 8.02
N GLU A 170 -14.70 6.95 7.98
CA GLU A 170 -13.26 7.20 7.85
C GLU A 170 -12.48 6.62 9.04
N GLN A 171 -12.92 6.90 10.27
CA GLN A 171 -12.30 6.36 11.48
C GLN A 171 -12.41 4.83 11.52
N LYS A 172 -13.57 4.28 11.19
CA LYS A 172 -13.77 2.82 11.11
C LYS A 172 -12.84 2.17 10.08
N PHE A 173 -12.62 2.81 8.93
CA PHE A 173 -11.65 2.33 7.95
C PHE A 173 -10.23 2.33 8.53
N LEU A 174 -9.82 3.42 9.17
CA LEU A 174 -8.51 3.53 9.83
C LEU A 174 -8.29 2.41 10.85
N ASP A 175 -9.26 2.16 11.74
CA ASP A 175 -9.19 1.12 12.78
C ASP A 175 -9.05 -0.30 12.16
N ILE A 176 -9.72 -0.54 11.03
CA ILE A 176 -9.62 -1.79 10.27
C ILE A 176 -8.21 -1.94 9.66
N VAL A 177 -7.67 -0.87 9.07
CA VAL A 177 -6.31 -0.92 8.50
C VAL A 177 -5.27 -1.16 9.58
N GLU A 178 -5.38 -0.49 10.73
CA GLU A 178 -4.51 -0.72 11.89
C GLU A 178 -4.58 -2.19 12.32
N SER A 179 -5.79 -2.75 12.45
CA SER A 179 -5.98 -4.15 12.81
C SER A 179 -5.32 -5.11 11.80
N TYR A 180 -5.39 -4.82 10.50
CA TYR A 180 -4.74 -5.64 9.46
C TYR A 180 -3.22 -5.58 9.59
N LEU A 181 -2.66 -4.38 9.82
CA LEU A 181 -1.23 -4.19 10.01
C LEU A 181 -0.72 -4.89 11.27
N GLU A 182 -1.42 -4.78 12.41
CA GLU A 182 -1.02 -5.43 13.65
C GLU A 182 -1.04 -6.95 13.52
N ILE A 183 -2.12 -7.52 12.98
CA ILE A 183 -2.20 -8.95 12.65
C ILE A 183 -1.01 -9.35 11.76
N HIS A 184 -0.76 -8.58 10.70
CA HIS A 184 0.27 -8.91 9.73
C HIS A 184 1.68 -8.86 10.31
N CYS A 185 1.99 -7.84 11.13
CA CYS A 185 3.28 -7.72 11.80
C CYS A 185 3.50 -8.83 12.84
N GLN A 186 2.48 -9.15 13.64
CA GLN A 186 2.55 -10.25 14.62
C GLN A 186 2.81 -11.59 13.93
N GLN A 187 2.13 -11.87 12.81
CA GLN A 187 2.36 -13.08 12.02
C GLN A 187 3.74 -13.09 11.35
N ALA A 188 4.26 -11.95 10.92
CA ALA A 188 5.62 -11.85 10.38
C ALA A 188 6.67 -12.24 11.43
N ILE A 189 6.54 -11.75 12.66
CA ILE A 189 7.45 -12.08 13.76
C ILE A 189 7.37 -13.57 14.14
N ALA A 190 6.18 -14.16 14.05
CA ALA A 190 5.95 -15.56 14.42
C ALA A 190 6.34 -16.57 13.31
N GLN A 191 6.55 -16.13 12.07
CA GLN A 191 6.81 -17.03 10.96
C GLN A 191 8.25 -17.56 10.90
N THR A 192 8.36 -18.82 10.47
CA THR A 192 9.63 -19.46 10.11
C THR A 192 9.78 -19.54 8.59
N PRO A 193 11.02 -19.64 8.08
CA PRO A 193 11.25 -19.82 6.66
C PRO A 193 10.55 -21.06 6.07
N VAL A 194 10.08 -20.94 4.83
CA VAL A 194 9.42 -22.02 4.08
C VAL A 194 10.42 -22.92 3.35
N THR A 195 9.93 -24.01 2.76
CA THR A 195 10.76 -24.87 1.89
C THR A 195 11.09 -24.16 0.57
N PRO A 196 12.17 -24.55 -0.13
CA PRO A 196 12.52 -23.99 -1.44
C PRO A 196 11.40 -24.08 -2.49
N GLU A 197 10.62 -25.16 -2.46
CA GLU A 197 9.48 -25.36 -3.37
C GLU A 197 8.40 -24.30 -3.11
N GLN A 198 8.04 -24.09 -1.85
CA GLN A 198 7.05 -23.09 -1.46
C GLN A 198 7.56 -21.67 -1.72
N GLN A 199 8.86 -21.41 -1.53
CA GLN A 199 9.49 -20.14 -1.88
C GLN A 199 9.31 -19.80 -3.37
N LEU A 200 9.43 -20.79 -4.26
CA LEU A 200 9.20 -20.61 -5.70
C LEU A 200 7.72 -20.31 -6.02
N GLU A 201 6.79 -20.89 -5.28
CA GLU A 201 5.36 -20.57 -5.43
C GLU A 201 5.06 -19.14 -5.00
N ILE A 202 5.59 -18.72 -3.86
CA ILE A 202 5.46 -17.35 -3.36
C ILE A 202 6.06 -16.36 -4.36
N LEU A 203 7.23 -16.65 -4.92
CA LEU A 203 7.87 -15.83 -5.95
C LEU A 203 6.95 -15.61 -7.16
N LYS A 204 6.35 -16.69 -7.68
CA LYS A 204 5.41 -16.62 -8.80
C LYS A 204 4.17 -15.81 -8.44
N ALA A 205 3.63 -15.99 -7.23
CA ALA A 205 2.46 -15.25 -6.77
C ALA A 205 2.74 -13.74 -6.61
N GLN A 206 3.91 -13.35 -6.09
CA GLN A 206 4.29 -11.93 -6.00
C GLN A 206 4.46 -11.29 -7.38
N ARG A 207 5.04 -12.01 -8.35
CA ARG A 207 5.13 -11.55 -9.74
C ARG A 207 3.73 -11.38 -10.35
N HIS A 208 2.82 -12.31 -10.11
CA HIS A 208 1.43 -12.22 -10.56
C HIS A 208 0.74 -11.00 -9.95
N TYR A 209 0.79 -10.83 -8.62
CA TYR A 209 0.25 -9.65 -7.93
C TYR A 209 0.76 -8.33 -8.54
N SER A 210 2.08 -8.21 -8.70
CA SER A 210 2.72 -7.02 -9.27
C SER A 210 2.28 -6.78 -10.72
N SER A 211 2.16 -7.84 -11.53
CA SER A 211 1.71 -7.75 -12.92
C SER A 211 0.24 -7.31 -13.04
N GLN A 212 -0.63 -7.73 -12.12
CA GLN A 212 -2.05 -7.36 -12.08
C GLN A 212 -2.21 -5.92 -11.59
N GLN A 213 -1.48 -5.52 -10.54
CA GLN A 213 -1.48 -4.13 -10.06
C GLN A 213 -1.01 -3.12 -11.12
N ARG A 214 -0.05 -3.50 -11.98
CA ARG A 214 0.40 -2.66 -13.11
C ARG A 214 -0.67 -2.45 -14.19
N GLN A 215 -1.74 -3.24 -14.21
CA GLN A 215 -2.92 -3.04 -15.09
C GLN A 215 -3.89 -2.00 -14.53
N ASN A 216 -3.61 -1.40 -13.37
CA ASN A 216 -4.41 -0.31 -12.83
C ASN A 216 -4.23 0.97 -13.64
N ASP A 217 -5.10 1.15 -14.64
CA ASP A 217 -5.11 2.30 -15.55
C ASP A 217 -5.22 3.65 -14.85
N LYS A 218 -5.81 3.71 -13.64
CA LYS A 218 -6.03 4.99 -12.95
C LYS A 218 -4.71 5.60 -12.47
N THR A 219 -3.88 4.81 -11.78
CA THR A 219 -2.57 5.24 -11.31
C THR A 219 -1.67 5.56 -12.49
N ARG A 220 -1.62 4.66 -13.49
CA ARG A 220 -0.84 4.86 -14.71
C ARG A 220 -1.19 6.17 -15.42
N ARG A 221 -2.48 6.46 -15.63
CA ARG A 221 -2.93 7.67 -16.33
C ARG A 221 -2.53 8.97 -15.63
N VAL A 222 -2.55 9.00 -14.29
CA VAL A 222 -2.10 10.17 -13.51
C VAL A 222 -0.61 10.42 -13.74
N LEU A 223 0.20 9.37 -13.64
CA LEU A 223 1.65 9.46 -13.83
C LEU A 223 2.02 9.80 -15.29
N GLU A 224 1.38 9.17 -16.28
CA GLU A 224 1.68 9.41 -17.71
C GLU A 224 1.37 10.85 -18.12
N LYS A 225 0.28 11.43 -17.64
CA LYS A 225 -0.04 12.83 -17.91
C LYS A 225 0.97 13.80 -17.28
N ALA A 226 1.61 13.42 -16.17
CA ALA A 226 2.54 14.29 -15.44
C ALA A 226 4.00 14.14 -15.88
N PHE A 227 4.42 12.92 -16.24
CA PHE A 227 5.82 12.57 -16.46
C PHE A 227 6.09 11.87 -17.80
N GLY A 228 5.04 11.53 -18.56
CA GLY A 228 5.16 10.79 -19.81
C GLY A 228 5.23 9.26 -19.62
N PRO A 229 5.06 8.49 -20.71
CA PRO A 229 4.90 7.04 -20.67
C PRO A 229 6.16 6.29 -20.19
N GLU A 230 7.34 6.71 -20.65
CA GLU A 230 8.61 6.04 -20.30
C GLU A 230 8.92 6.15 -18.80
N TRP A 231 8.74 7.36 -18.23
CA TRP A 231 8.93 7.58 -16.80
C TRP A 231 7.92 6.78 -15.97
N THR A 232 6.65 6.76 -16.39
CA THR A 232 5.61 5.98 -15.69
C THR A 232 5.91 4.50 -15.70
N ASP A 233 6.36 3.93 -16.82
CA ASP A 233 6.69 2.52 -16.88
C ASP A 233 7.87 2.19 -15.97
N TYR A 234 8.91 3.04 -15.98
CA TYR A 234 10.02 2.93 -15.05
C TYR A 234 9.55 2.99 -13.58
N TYR A 235 8.71 3.96 -13.23
CA TYR A 235 8.20 4.13 -11.87
C TYR A 235 7.35 2.93 -11.41
N LEU A 236 6.45 2.44 -12.26
CA LEU A 236 5.61 1.27 -11.94
C LEU A 236 6.42 -0.02 -11.77
N THR A 237 7.46 -0.20 -12.58
CA THR A 237 8.23 -1.45 -12.63
C THR A 237 9.41 -1.49 -11.67
N THR A 238 9.85 -0.34 -11.14
CA THR A 238 11.02 -0.25 -10.24
C THR A 238 10.69 0.35 -8.86
N VAL A 239 9.61 1.13 -8.74
CA VAL A 239 9.22 1.78 -7.48
C VAL A 239 7.94 1.18 -6.90
N LEU A 240 6.83 1.15 -7.62
CA LEU A 240 5.55 0.71 -7.02
C LEU A 240 5.44 -0.81 -6.92
N PHE A 241 5.70 -1.52 -8.02
CA PHE A 241 5.45 -2.95 -8.13
C PHE A 241 6.66 -3.67 -8.70
N ASP A 242 7.82 -3.52 -8.07
CA ASP A 242 9.09 -4.09 -8.53
C ASP A 242 9.15 -5.62 -8.41
N SER A 243 9.97 -6.25 -9.25
CA SER A 243 10.14 -7.70 -9.21
C SER A 243 10.85 -8.11 -7.92
N PRO A 244 10.48 -9.23 -7.29
CA PRO A 244 11.18 -9.78 -6.12
C PRO A 244 12.59 -10.38 -6.42
N ASP A 245 13.13 -10.22 -7.64
CA ASP A 245 14.42 -10.76 -8.08
C ASP A 245 15.53 -9.71 -8.12
#